data_AF-A0AAW5QSD1-F1
#
_entry.id   AF-A0AAW5QSD1-F1
#
_cell.length_a   1.000
_cell.length_b   1.000
_cell.length_c   1.000
_cell.angle_alpha   90.00
_cell.angle_beta   90.00
_cell.angle_gamma   90.00
#
_symmetry.space_group_name_H-M   'P 1'
#
loop_
_entity.id
_entity.type
_entity.pdbx_description
1 polymer ?
#
loop_
_entity_poly.entity_id
_entity_poly.type
_entity_poly.pdbx_seq_one_letter_code
_entity_poly.pdbx_strand_id
1 'polypeptide(L)'
;ADDDATARELASTYGHWTHSSRSGHGAIPYPDPETPPPLTDEERALVDDRIVTQLVGAPSSVAERLDTLRRVTDADELVVTSVTHGHEDRLRSYELLAREWGLARVRAA
;
A
#
# COMPACT_ATOMS: atom_id res chain seq x y z
N ALA A 1 4.28 5.10 -6.23
CA ALA A 1 5.58 5.41 -6.86
C ALA A 1 5.48 5.24 -8.37
N ASP A 2 6.43 5.81 -9.11
CA ASP A 2 6.49 5.70 -10.58
C ASP A 2 6.93 4.29 -11.04
N ASP A 3 7.70 3.57 -10.22
CA ASP A 3 8.17 2.22 -10.51
C ASP A 3 7.99 1.24 -9.35
N ASP A 4 8.20 -0.02 -9.72
CA ASP A 4 8.01 -1.21 -8.91
C ASP A 4 9.02 -1.33 -7.74
N ALA A 5 10.25 -0.86 -7.93
CA ALA A 5 11.28 -0.95 -6.89
C ALA A 5 11.00 0.09 -5.79
N THR A 6 10.77 1.34 -6.18
CA THR A 6 10.41 2.41 -5.24
C THR A 6 9.08 2.12 -4.54
N ALA A 7 8.09 1.54 -5.24
CA ALA A 7 6.84 1.13 -4.60
C ALA A 7 7.07 0.10 -3.48
N ARG A 8 7.93 -0.90 -3.70
CA ARG A 8 8.26 -1.92 -2.69
C ARG A 8 9.03 -1.34 -1.51
N GLU A 9 9.94 -0.40 -1.76
CA GLU A 9 10.69 0.29 -0.72
C GLU A 9 9.75 1.10 0.20
N LEU A 10 8.88 1.94 -0.37
CA LEU A 10 7.93 2.76 0.39
C LEU A 10 6.94 1.91 1.21
N ALA A 11 6.59 0.71 0.73
CA ALA A 11 5.69 -0.21 1.41
C ALA A 11 6.39 -1.15 2.41
N SER A 12 7.72 -1.15 2.47
CA SER A 12 8.52 -2.17 3.17
C SER A 12 8.23 -2.25 4.68
N THR A 13 7.84 -1.12 5.29
CA THR A 13 7.54 -1.01 6.72
C THR A 13 6.07 -1.16 7.09
N TYR A 14 5.21 -1.49 6.12
CA TYR A 14 3.80 -1.79 6.38
C TYR A 14 3.63 -2.96 7.35
N GLY A 15 4.51 -3.96 7.26
CA GLY A 15 4.55 -5.10 8.19
C GLY A 15 4.79 -4.65 9.63
N HIS A 16 5.79 -3.80 9.88
CA HIS A 16 6.10 -3.25 11.21
C HIS A 16 4.94 -2.41 11.76
N TRP A 17 4.36 -1.57 10.92
CA TRP A 17 3.22 -0.74 11.31
C TRP A 17 2.02 -1.62 11.72
N THR A 18 1.70 -2.64 10.93
CA THR A 18 0.63 -3.60 11.24
C THR A 18 0.94 -4.40 12.50
N HIS A 19 2.20 -4.83 12.67
CA HIS A 19 2.66 -5.61 13.81
C HIS A 19 2.47 -4.84 15.13
N SER A 20 2.77 -3.54 15.15
CA SER A 20 2.58 -2.69 16.35
C SER A 20 1.16 -2.77 16.92
N SER A 21 0.16 -2.73 16.03
CA SER A 21 -1.26 -2.77 16.41
C SER A 21 -1.69 -4.18 16.81
N ARG A 22 -1.19 -5.22 16.15
CA ARG A 22 -1.58 -6.61 16.41
C ARG A 22 -0.90 -7.24 17.62
N SER A 23 0.32 -6.83 17.93
CA SER A 23 1.10 -7.34 19.07
C SER A 23 0.67 -6.75 20.42
N GLY A 24 -0.29 -5.81 20.45
CA GLY A 24 -0.75 -5.17 21.68
C GLY A 24 0.11 -3.99 22.16
N HIS A 25 1.15 -3.62 21.41
CA HIS A 25 1.99 -2.45 21.70
C HIS A 25 1.31 -1.11 21.35
N GLY A 26 0.19 -1.16 20.63
CA GLY A 26 -0.59 0.00 20.22
C GLY A 26 -0.15 0.55 18.86
N ALA A 27 -0.92 1.51 18.34
CA ALA A 27 -0.64 2.13 17.05
C ALA A 27 0.57 3.07 17.14
N ILE A 28 1.45 2.99 16.14
CA ILE A 28 2.61 3.89 15.98
C ILE A 28 2.46 4.73 14.70
N PRO A 29 3.21 5.84 14.57
CA PRO A 29 3.41 6.47 13.26
C PRO A 29 4.01 5.48 12.25
N TYR A 30 3.65 5.62 10.97
CA TYR A 30 4.18 4.74 9.94
C TYR A 30 5.72 4.87 9.86
N PRO A 31 6.49 3.79 10.05
CA PRO A 31 7.96 3.88 10.14
C PRO A 31 8.60 4.26 8.81
N ASP A 32 9.70 5.01 8.89
CA ASP A 32 10.59 5.27 7.77
C ASP A 32 11.19 3.94 7.26
N PRO A 33 11.10 3.62 5.95
CA PRO A 33 11.72 2.45 5.33
C PRO A 33 13.19 2.18 5.71
N GLU A 34 13.97 3.23 5.98
CA GLU A 34 15.40 3.11 6.26
C GLU A 34 15.72 2.77 7.72
N THR A 35 14.73 2.88 8.62
CA THR A 35 14.99 2.86 10.06
C THR A 35 14.91 1.47 10.71
N PRO A 36 13.85 0.66 10.52
CA PRO A 36 13.68 -0.56 11.29
C PRO A 36 14.47 -1.73 10.66
N PRO A 37 15.02 -2.64 11.49
CA PRO A 37 15.53 -3.91 10.99
C PRO A 37 14.38 -4.75 10.38
N PRO A 38 14.68 -5.74 9.53
CA PRO A 38 13.67 -6.66 9.04
C PRO A 38 12.87 -7.32 10.18
N LEU A 39 11.57 -7.55 9.96
CA LEU A 39 10.76 -8.35 10.88
C LEU A 39 11.39 -9.73 11.05
N THR A 40 11.42 -10.22 12.30
CA THR A 40 11.71 -11.62 12.59
C THR A 40 10.64 -12.53 11.98
N ASP A 41 10.94 -13.83 11.87
CA ASP A 41 9.98 -14.80 11.31
C ASP A 41 8.68 -14.88 12.13
N GLU A 42 8.77 -14.73 13.45
CA GLU A 42 7.61 -14.71 14.35
C GLU A 42 6.76 -13.46 14.14
N GLU A 43 7.38 -12.27 14.08
CA GLU A 43 6.66 -11.03 13.82
C GLU A 43 6.04 -11.03 12.41
N ARG A 44 6.76 -11.57 11.42
CA ARG A 44 6.25 -11.72 10.05
C ARG A 44 5.05 -12.64 10.01
N ALA A 45 5.08 -13.78 10.70
CA ALA A 45 3.95 -14.71 10.76
C ALA A 45 2.68 -14.03 11.31
N LEU A 46 2.80 -13.07 12.22
CA LEU A 46 1.66 -12.33 12.78
C LEU A 46 1.01 -11.36 11.78
N VAL A 47 1.72 -10.95 10.72
CA VAL A 47 1.24 -9.92 9.77
C VAL A 47 1.21 -10.38 8.32
N ASP A 48 1.61 -11.61 8.04
CA ASP A 48 1.76 -12.14 6.69
C ASP A 48 0.49 -11.98 5.86
N ASP A 49 -0.68 -12.30 6.44
CA ASP A 49 -1.98 -12.16 5.78
C ASP A 49 -2.29 -10.73 5.32
N ARG A 50 -1.73 -9.72 6.00
CA ARG A 50 -1.86 -8.31 5.61
C ARG A 50 -0.84 -7.91 4.56
N ILE A 51 0.38 -8.44 4.61
CA ILE A 51 1.44 -8.15 3.63
C ILE A 51 1.10 -8.79 2.27
N VAL A 52 0.71 -10.07 2.25
CA VAL A 52 0.49 -10.80 1.00
C VAL A 52 -0.75 -10.32 0.23
N THR A 53 -1.66 -9.63 0.90
CA THR A 53 -2.88 -9.07 0.29
C THR A 53 -2.69 -7.63 -0.22
N GLN A 54 -1.51 -7.03 -0.04
CA GLN A 54 -1.23 -5.69 -0.57
C GLN A 54 -1.09 -5.70 -2.09
N LEU A 55 -1.57 -4.63 -2.73
CA LEU A 55 -1.26 -4.32 -4.12
C LEU A 55 -0.16 -3.26 -4.15
N VAL A 56 1.08 -3.69 -4.31
CA VAL A 56 2.27 -2.83 -4.37
C VAL A 56 2.94 -2.98 -5.73
N GLY A 57 3.22 -1.85 -6.39
CA GLY A 57 3.93 -1.79 -7.66
C GLY A 57 3.80 -0.44 -8.36
N ALA A 58 4.27 -0.39 -9.59
CA ALA A 58 4.05 0.71 -10.52
C ALA A 58 2.55 0.92 -10.79
N PRO A 59 2.13 2.12 -11.25
CA PRO A 59 0.71 2.46 -11.38
C PRO A 59 -0.06 1.49 -12.28
N SER A 60 0.50 1.13 -13.44
CA SER A 60 -0.10 0.19 -14.38
C SER A 60 -0.26 -1.22 -13.79
N SER A 61 0.74 -1.70 -13.05
CA SER A 61 0.68 -3.01 -12.39
C SER A 61 -0.37 -3.06 -11.27
N VAL A 62 -0.52 -1.97 -10.51
CA VAL A 62 -1.57 -1.87 -9.48
C VAL A 62 -2.95 -1.77 -10.13
N ALA A 63 -3.10 -0.98 -11.18
CA ALA A 63 -4.36 -0.87 -11.92
C ALA A 63 -4.79 -2.22 -12.53
N GLU A 64 -3.90 -2.97 -13.16
CA GLU A 64 -4.22 -4.30 -13.71
C GLU A 64 -4.74 -5.26 -12.62
N ARG A 65 -4.13 -5.24 -11.44
CA ARG A 65 -4.53 -6.08 -10.30
C ARG A 65 -5.87 -5.63 -9.71
N LEU A 66 -6.12 -4.34 -9.61
CA LEU A 66 -7.40 -3.79 -9.17
C LEU A 66 -8.52 -4.11 -10.16
N ASP A 67 -8.26 -4.03 -11.47
CA ASP A 67 -9.24 -4.42 -12.50
C ASP A 67 -9.54 -5.92 -12.40
N THR A 68 -8.51 -6.73 -12.17
CA THR A 68 -8.70 -8.16 -11.89
C THR A 68 -9.55 -8.39 -10.64
N LEU A 69 -9.27 -7.68 -9.55
CA LEU A 69 -10.07 -7.77 -8.32
C LEU A 69 -11.53 -7.40 -8.57
N ARG A 70 -11.79 -6.30 -9.30
CA ARG A 70 -13.14 -5.89 -9.72
C ARG A 70 -13.85 -7.01 -10.47
N ARG A 71 -13.21 -7.59 -11.50
CA ARG A 71 -13.82 -8.65 -12.34
C ARG A 71 -14.13 -9.92 -11.56
N VAL A 72 -13.26 -10.34 -10.64
CA VAL A 72 -13.47 -11.61 -9.91
C VAL A 72 -14.42 -11.47 -8.72
N THR A 73 -14.67 -10.25 -8.26
CA THR A 73 -15.60 -9.96 -7.16
C THR A 73 -16.95 -9.40 -7.61
N ASP A 74 -17.05 -8.99 -8.88
CA ASP A 74 -18.19 -8.23 -9.43
C ASP A 74 -18.47 -6.92 -8.66
N ALA A 75 -17.41 -6.30 -8.11
CA ALA A 75 -17.55 -5.08 -7.33
C ALA A 75 -17.89 -3.88 -8.21
N ASP A 76 -18.96 -3.15 -7.85
CA ASP A 76 -19.32 -1.90 -8.49
C ASP A 76 -18.29 -0.77 -8.21
N GLU A 77 -17.73 -0.77 -7.01
CA GLU A 77 -16.81 0.24 -6.48
C GLU A 77 -15.59 -0.38 -5.78
N LEU A 78 -14.45 0.29 -5.87
CA LEU A 78 -13.23 -0.01 -5.11
C LEU A 78 -12.82 1.22 -4.30
N VAL A 79 -12.74 1.09 -2.98
CA VAL A 79 -12.20 2.12 -2.09
C VAL A 79 -10.74 1.82 -1.83
N VAL A 80 -9.84 2.68 -2.33
CA VAL A 80 -8.39 2.49 -2.20
C VAL A 80 -7.87 3.25 -1.00
N THR A 81 -7.20 2.54 -0.09
CA THR A 81 -6.42 3.13 1.00
C THR A 81 -4.95 2.83 0.81
N SER A 82 -4.11 3.86 0.87
CA SER A 82 -2.65 3.75 0.82
C SER A 82 -2.03 4.47 2.01
N VAL A 83 -0.89 3.96 2.47
CA VAL A 83 -0.07 4.54 3.55
C VAL A 83 1.40 4.38 3.19
N THR A 84 2.18 5.41 3.49
CA THR A 84 3.64 5.52 3.34
C THR A 84 4.15 6.42 4.45
N HIS A 85 5.47 6.40 4.69
CA HIS A 85 6.08 7.30 5.67
C HIS A 85 5.92 8.77 5.23
N GLY A 86 6.38 9.08 4.02
CA GLY A 86 6.24 10.40 3.40
C GLY A 86 4.81 10.69 2.97
N HIS A 87 4.28 11.86 3.34
CA HIS A 87 2.95 12.29 2.87
C HIS A 87 2.91 12.49 1.35
N GLU A 88 3.99 13.05 0.78
CA GLU A 88 4.11 13.33 -0.65
C GLU A 88 4.06 12.04 -1.48
N ASP A 89 4.68 10.96 -1.01
CA ASP A 89 4.63 9.65 -1.67
C ASP A 89 3.22 9.07 -1.72
N ARG A 90 2.45 9.27 -0.64
CA ARG A 90 1.05 8.86 -0.58
C ARG A 90 0.21 9.65 -1.59
N LEU A 91 0.37 10.98 -1.63
CA LEU A 91 -0.32 11.83 -2.60
C LEU A 91 0.04 11.43 -4.03
N ARG A 92 1.33 11.29 -4.34
CA ARG A 92 1.81 10.89 -5.66
C ARG A 92 1.29 9.52 -6.07
N SER A 93 1.21 8.56 -5.14
CA SER A 93 0.64 7.24 -5.42
C SER A 93 -0.85 7.31 -5.80
N TYR A 94 -1.64 8.15 -5.13
CA TYR A 94 -3.02 8.39 -5.53
C TYR A 94 -3.14 9.09 -6.89
N GLU A 95 -2.33 10.12 -7.14
CA GLU A 95 -2.34 10.85 -8.42
C GLU A 95 -2.00 9.94 -9.60
N LEU A 96 -0.96 9.12 -9.45
CA LEU A 96 -0.54 8.17 -10.48
C LEU A 96 -1.61 7.11 -10.72
N LEU A 97 -2.14 6.50 -9.65
CA LEU A 97 -3.19 5.50 -9.78
C LEU A 97 -4.47 6.09 -10.39
N ALA A 98 -4.89 7.28 -9.97
CA ALA A 98 -6.06 7.96 -10.54
C ALA A 98 -5.88 8.27 -12.03
N ARG A 99 -4.67 8.69 -12.45
CA ARG A 99 -4.37 8.91 -13.88
C ARG A 99 -4.43 7.61 -14.67
N GLU A 100 -3.78 6.55 -14.17
CA GLU A 100 -3.77 5.23 -14.82
C GLU A 100 -5.18 4.63 -14.92
N TRP A 101 -5.99 4.79 -13.87
CA TRP A 101 -7.38 4.34 -13.81
C TRP A 101 -8.34 5.16 -14.68
N GLY A 102 -7.89 6.27 -15.28
CA GLY A 102 -8.72 7.14 -16.11
C GLY A 102 -9.59 8.13 -15.34
N LEU A 103 -9.31 8.37 -14.06
CA LEU A 103 -10.00 9.36 -13.21
C LEU A 103 -9.48 10.80 -13.38
N ALA A 104 -8.59 11.06 -14.34
CA ALA A 104 -7.88 12.34 -14.54
C ALA A 104 -8.78 13.59 -14.76
N ARG A 105 -10.11 13.46 -14.73
CA ARG A 105 -11.07 14.58 -14.78
C ARG A 105 -11.82 14.84 -13.48
N VAL A 106 -11.65 14.02 -12.44
CA VAL A 106 -12.30 14.27 -11.15
C VAL A 106 -11.46 15.30 -10.39
N ARG A 107 -11.95 16.55 -10.36
CA ARG A 107 -11.42 17.54 -9.41
C ARG A 107 -11.74 17.04 -8.01
N ALA A 108 -10.71 16.90 -7.17
CA ALA A 108 -10.91 16.79 -5.74
C ALA A 108 -11.72 18.03 -5.28
N ALA A 109 -12.89 17.77 -4.69
CA ALA A 109 -13.70 18.80 -4.03
C ALA A 109 -13.10 19.16 -2.68
#